data_AF-A0A1Y1SBQ9-F1
#
_entry.id   AF-A0A1Y1SBQ9-F1
#
_cell.length_a   1.000
_cell.length_b   1.000
_cell.length_c   1.000
_cell.angle_alpha   90.00
_cell.angle_beta   90.00
_cell.angle_gamma   90.00
#
_symmetry.space_group_name_H-M   'P 1'
#
loop_
_entity.id
_entity.type
_entity.pdbx_description
1 polymer ?
#
loop_
_entity_poly.entity_id
_entity_poly.type
_entity_poly.pdbx_seq_one_letter_code
_entity_poly.pdbx_strand_id
1 'polypeptide(L)'
;MRAAKLAGRDALVLAVTLAAWHWALPAAGGGASVVISVLVAAMTVLCGFLVHEWGHLLGARLLRARVHFPDSLLASPFLFRFDTSVNSARQFCAMSLGGFVASGLVVLALILWLPHGHLASTLALVFSGLGVLATLVIEFPEFWRVLRGAPLPAGAAYVSSDASSDSR
;
A
#
# COMPACT_ATOMS: atom_id res chain seq x y z
N MET A 1 16.73 -9.11 7.59
CA MET A 1 16.10 -8.95 8.92
C MET A 1 14.98 -7.90 8.96
N ARG A 2 15.15 -6.70 8.37
CA ARG A 2 14.13 -5.62 8.42
C ARG A 2 12.83 -5.93 7.65
N ALA A 3 12.93 -6.45 6.43
CA ALA A 3 11.76 -6.85 5.64
C ALA A 3 10.90 -7.94 6.31
N ALA A 4 11.52 -8.88 7.04
CA ALA A 4 10.80 -9.91 7.78
C ALA A 4 10.00 -9.35 8.97
N LYS A 5 10.53 -8.33 9.66
CA LYS A 5 9.81 -7.63 10.74
C LYS A 5 8.60 -6.86 10.20
N LEU A 6 8.76 -6.17 9.07
CA LEU A 6 7.65 -5.49 8.38
C LEU A 6 6.58 -6.49 7.93
N ALA A 7 6.99 -7.61 7.32
CA ALA A 7 6.07 -8.68 6.94
C ALA A 7 5.31 -9.25 8.14
N GLY A 8 5.97 -9.46 9.28
CA GLY A 8 5.32 -9.91 10.51
C GLY A 8 4.29 -8.92 11.05
N ARG A 9 4.60 -7.62 11.03
CA ARG A 9 3.65 -6.55 11.39
C ARG A 9 2.43 -6.58 10.48
N ASP A 10 2.64 -6.62 9.17
CA ASP A 10 1.56 -6.52 8.19
C ASP A 10 0.70 -7.79 8.17
N ALA A 11 1.31 -8.95 8.39
CA ALA A 11 0.60 -10.22 8.59
C ALA A 11 -0.27 -10.18 9.86
N LEU A 12 0.20 -9.57 10.95
CA LEU A 12 -0.61 -9.38 12.15
C LEU A 12 -1.81 -8.46 11.89
N VAL A 13 -1.61 -7.35 11.18
CA VAL A 13 -2.71 -6.44 10.78
C VAL A 13 -3.75 -7.18 9.95
N LEU A 14 -3.31 -7.95 8.96
CA LEU A 14 -4.21 -8.78 8.13
C LEU A 14 -4.96 -9.81 8.98
N ALA A 15 -4.26 -10.53 9.86
CA ALA A 15 -4.87 -11.55 10.72
C ALA A 15 -5.93 -10.95 11.66
N VAL A 16 -5.64 -9.80 12.29
CA VAL A 16 -6.61 -9.08 13.13
C VAL A 16 -7.81 -8.60 12.32
N THR A 17 -7.59 -8.14 11.09
CA THR A 17 -8.67 -7.70 10.20
C THR A 17 -9.60 -8.87 9.83
N LEU A 18 -9.03 -10.02 9.46
CA LEU A 18 -9.80 -11.24 9.18
C LEU A 18 -10.55 -11.75 10.41
N ALA A 19 -9.92 -11.72 11.58
CA ALA A 19 -10.55 -12.04 12.85
C ALA A 19 -11.76 -11.11 13.14
N ALA A 20 -11.62 -9.82 12.86
CA ALA A 20 -12.70 -8.86 13.05
C ALA A 20 -13.87 -9.10 12.09
N TRP A 21 -13.59 -9.45 10.83
CA TRP A 21 -14.62 -9.87 9.86
C TRP A 21 -15.37 -11.13 10.31
N HIS A 22 -14.64 -12.12 10.82
CA HIS A 22 -15.23 -13.42 11.12
C HIS A 22 -15.95 -13.49 12.48
N TRP A 23 -15.44 -12.77 13.49
CA TRP A 23 -15.96 -12.88 14.86
C TRP A 23 -16.58 -11.58 15.38
N ALA A 24 -15.90 -10.44 15.20
CA ALA A 24 -16.36 -9.19 15.80
C ALA A 24 -17.60 -8.63 15.10
N LEU A 25 -17.62 -8.63 13.76
CA LEU A 25 -18.71 -8.08 12.98
C LEU A 25 -20.04 -8.86 13.18
N PRO A 26 -20.07 -10.21 13.15
CA PRO A 26 -21.30 -10.96 13.38
C PRO A 26 -21.82 -10.87 14.82
N ALA A 27 -20.93 -10.69 15.80
CA ALA A 27 -21.30 -10.55 17.21
C ALA A 27 -21.87 -9.16 17.56
N ALA A 28 -21.82 -8.20 16.65
CA ALA A 28 -22.19 -6.83 16.90
C ALA A 28 -23.72 -6.59 16.74
N GLY A 29 -24.39 -6.13 17.80
CA GLY A 29 -25.81 -5.75 17.79
C GLY A 29 -26.05 -4.26 18.04
N GLY A 30 -27.18 -3.73 17.57
CA GLY A 30 -27.60 -2.34 17.82
C GLY A 30 -26.57 -1.30 17.35
N GLY A 31 -26.38 -0.21 18.12
CA GLY A 31 -25.44 0.86 17.77
C GLY A 31 -23.97 0.42 17.68
N ALA A 32 -23.58 -0.63 18.40
CA ALA A 32 -22.23 -1.20 18.30
C ALA A 32 -21.95 -1.79 16.91
N SER A 33 -22.99 -2.23 16.18
CA SER A 33 -22.88 -2.75 14.81
C SER A 33 -22.32 -1.72 13.84
N VAL A 34 -22.71 -0.44 13.97
CA VAL A 34 -22.21 0.63 13.10
C VAL A 34 -20.73 0.90 13.40
N VAL A 35 -20.36 1.06 14.67
CA VAL A 35 -18.97 1.34 15.08
C VAL A 35 -18.04 0.21 14.63
N ILE A 36 -18.42 -1.04 14.90
CA ILE A 36 -17.63 -2.21 14.48
C ILE A 36 -17.54 -2.28 12.95
N SER A 37 -18.63 -1.97 12.23
CA SER A 37 -18.60 -1.93 10.76
C SER A 37 -17.60 -0.92 10.22
N VAL A 38 -17.56 0.28 10.79
CA VAL A 38 -16.61 1.33 10.40
C VAL A 38 -15.17 0.90 10.68
N LEU A 39 -14.90 0.34 11.87
CA LEU A 39 -13.55 -0.12 12.24
C LEU A 39 -13.05 -1.25 11.35
N VAL A 40 -13.90 -2.25 11.08
CA VAL A 40 -13.59 -3.38 10.18
C VAL A 40 -13.33 -2.88 8.76
N ALA A 41 -14.15 -1.94 8.28
CA ALA A 41 -13.94 -1.32 6.97
C ALA A 41 -12.62 -0.55 6.89
N ALA A 42 -12.33 0.29 7.89
CA ALA A 42 -11.07 1.05 7.95
C ALA A 42 -9.84 0.12 7.99
N MET A 43 -9.93 -0.97 8.72
CA MET A 43 -8.86 -1.98 8.78
C MET A 43 -8.67 -2.68 7.43
N THR A 44 -9.75 -2.95 6.72
CA THR A 44 -9.71 -3.50 5.35
C THR A 44 -9.02 -2.54 4.38
N VAL A 45 -9.33 -1.24 4.46
CA VAL A 45 -8.65 -0.21 3.66
C VAL A 45 -7.16 -0.15 3.98
N LEU A 46 -6.77 -0.24 5.26
CA LEU A 46 -5.37 -0.30 5.65
C LEU A 46 -4.66 -1.52 5.07
N CYS A 47 -5.30 -2.70 5.10
CA CYS A 47 -4.76 -3.89 4.44
C CYS A 47 -4.55 -3.67 2.94
N GLY A 48 -5.49 -3.01 2.26
CA GLY A 48 -5.35 -2.65 0.85
C GLY A 48 -4.14 -1.76 0.57
N PHE A 49 -3.94 -0.72 1.39
CA PHE A 49 -2.75 0.13 1.34
C PHE A 49 -1.45 -0.66 1.55
N LEU A 50 -1.40 -1.56 2.53
CA LEU A 50 -0.22 -2.40 2.77
C LEU A 50 0.08 -3.30 1.56
N VAL A 51 -0.94 -3.92 0.97
CA VAL A 51 -0.78 -4.76 -0.22
C VAL A 51 -0.28 -3.95 -1.42
N HIS A 52 -0.72 -2.70 -1.58
CA HIS A 52 -0.21 -1.77 -2.58
C HIS A 52 1.32 -1.54 -2.42
N GLU A 53 1.77 -1.23 -1.20
CA GLU A 53 3.19 -1.03 -0.89
C GLU A 53 4.04 -2.30 -1.14
N TRP A 54 3.50 -3.47 -0.78
CA TRP A 54 4.15 -4.75 -1.10
C TRP A 54 4.18 -5.03 -2.60
N GLY A 55 3.16 -4.60 -3.35
CA GLY A 55 3.12 -4.62 -4.81
C GLY A 55 4.26 -3.82 -5.43
N HIS A 56 4.49 -2.60 -4.93
CA HIS A 56 5.65 -1.79 -5.35
C HIS A 56 6.96 -2.51 -5.10
N LEU A 57 7.14 -3.10 -3.91
CA LEU A 57 8.36 -3.82 -3.57
C LEU A 57 8.57 -5.05 -4.47
N LEU A 58 7.49 -5.78 -4.79
CA LEU A 58 7.54 -6.91 -5.70
C LEU A 58 7.97 -6.45 -7.10
N GLY A 59 7.35 -5.40 -7.63
CA GLY A 59 7.72 -4.80 -8.91
C GLY A 59 9.18 -4.35 -8.97
N ALA A 60 9.65 -3.70 -7.91
CA ALA A 60 11.05 -3.31 -7.75
C ALA A 60 12.00 -4.52 -7.76
N ARG A 61 11.65 -5.60 -7.03
CA ARG A 61 12.48 -6.81 -6.94
C ARG A 61 12.52 -7.62 -8.22
N LEU A 62 11.45 -7.66 -9.00
CA LEU A 62 11.42 -8.34 -10.30
C LEU A 62 12.53 -7.82 -11.22
N LEU A 63 12.87 -6.52 -11.13
CA LEU A 63 13.97 -5.90 -11.88
C LEU A 63 15.20 -5.60 -11.02
N ARG A 64 15.31 -6.24 -9.85
CA ARG A 64 16.46 -6.13 -8.92
C ARG A 64 16.82 -4.68 -8.57
N ALA A 65 15.82 -3.82 -8.44
CA ALA A 65 16.03 -2.43 -8.05
C ALA A 65 16.55 -2.33 -6.61
N ARG A 66 17.36 -1.32 -6.33
CA ARG A 66 17.84 -1.01 -4.98
C ARG A 66 16.78 -0.24 -4.20
N VAL A 67 16.49 -0.73 -2.99
CA VAL A 67 15.51 -0.13 -2.09
C VAL A 67 16.06 -0.06 -0.68
N HIS A 68 15.65 0.96 0.08
CA HIS A 68 16.08 1.18 1.46
C HIS A 68 14.89 1.03 2.40
N PHE A 69 14.98 0.13 3.37
CA PHE A 69 13.93 -0.07 4.37
C PHE A 69 14.09 0.91 5.54
N PRO A 70 12.98 1.44 6.09
CA PRO A 70 13.03 2.36 7.21
C PRO A 70 13.72 1.73 8.44
N ASP A 71 14.37 2.57 9.25
CA ASP A 71 15.10 2.13 10.45
C ASP A 71 14.17 1.69 11.58
N SER A 72 12.94 2.21 11.62
CA SER A 72 11.90 1.80 12.56
C SER A 72 10.57 1.51 11.84
N LEU A 73 9.71 0.72 12.49
CA LEU A 73 8.40 0.33 11.95
C LEU A 73 7.40 1.49 11.79
N LEU A 74 7.70 2.65 12.38
CA LEU A 74 6.85 3.84 12.42
C LEU A 74 7.50 5.06 11.74
N ALA A 75 8.74 4.94 11.25
CA ALA A 75 9.50 6.07 10.71
C ALA A 75 8.95 6.58 9.37
N SER A 76 8.20 5.76 8.64
CA SER A 76 7.68 6.10 7.32
C SER A 76 6.35 5.39 7.10
N PRO A 77 5.36 6.05 6.47
CA PRO A 77 4.17 5.37 5.98
C PRO A 77 4.50 4.40 4.83
N PHE A 78 5.57 4.66 4.07
CA PHE A 78 6.04 3.81 2.97
C PHE A 78 6.83 2.61 3.46
N LEU A 79 6.67 1.46 2.80
CA LEU A 79 7.35 0.21 3.12
C LEU A 79 8.86 0.28 2.84
N PHE A 80 9.26 1.04 1.82
CA PHE A 80 10.65 1.28 1.46
C PHE A 80 10.79 2.63 0.75
N ARG A 81 12.03 3.11 0.64
CA ARG A 81 12.40 4.25 -0.21
C ARG A 81 13.16 3.76 -1.44
N PHE A 82 12.82 4.27 -2.61
CA PHE A 82 13.44 3.89 -3.88
C PHE A 82 14.67 4.75 -4.16
N ASP A 83 15.78 4.12 -4.54
CA ASP A 83 17.05 4.82 -4.77
C ASP A 83 17.12 5.35 -6.21
N THR A 84 16.86 6.64 -6.42
CA THR A 84 16.79 7.23 -7.76
C THR A 84 18.18 7.56 -8.32
N SER A 85 19.22 7.50 -7.50
CA SER A 85 20.61 7.73 -7.92
C SER A 85 21.22 6.53 -8.65
N VAL A 86 20.75 5.31 -8.34
CA VAL A 86 21.29 4.07 -8.91
C VAL A 86 20.30 3.32 -9.80
N ASN A 87 18.99 3.51 -9.60
CA ASN A 87 18.00 2.77 -10.36
C ASN A 87 17.64 3.48 -11.66
N SER A 88 17.17 2.69 -12.63
CA SER A 88 16.75 3.14 -13.96
C SER A 88 15.26 3.47 -14.04
N ALA A 89 14.88 4.21 -15.08
CA ALA A 89 13.47 4.47 -15.45
C ALA A 89 12.65 3.18 -15.58
N ARG A 90 13.24 2.11 -16.13
CA ARG A 90 12.58 0.80 -16.27
C ARG A 90 12.27 0.16 -14.92
N GLN A 91 13.22 0.23 -13.98
CA GLN A 91 13.03 -0.27 -12.61
C GLN A 91 11.96 0.52 -11.86
N PHE A 92 11.93 1.85 -12.03
CA PHE A 92 10.88 2.70 -11.50
C PHE A 92 9.51 2.31 -12.07
N CYS A 93 9.39 2.17 -13.40
CA CYS A 93 8.12 1.80 -14.03
C CYS A 93 7.61 0.44 -13.56
N ALA A 94 8.49 -0.55 -13.38
CA ALA A 94 8.12 -1.86 -12.86
C ALA A 94 7.65 -1.79 -11.40
N MET A 95 8.33 -0.99 -10.57
CA MET A 95 7.89 -0.71 -9.21
C MET A 95 6.50 -0.07 -9.21
N SER A 96 6.29 1.05 -9.92
CA SER A 96 5.00 1.74 -9.99
C SER A 96 3.87 0.82 -10.44
N LEU A 97 4.09 0.06 -11.52
CA LEU A 97 3.10 -0.89 -12.03
C LEU A 97 2.75 -1.97 -11.00
N GLY A 98 3.72 -2.41 -10.19
CA GLY A 98 3.49 -3.37 -9.11
C GLY A 98 2.45 -2.89 -8.10
N GLY A 99 2.51 -1.61 -7.70
CA GLY A 99 1.52 -1.01 -6.79
C GLY A 99 0.13 -0.91 -7.42
N PHE A 100 0.04 -0.46 -8.68
CA PHE A 100 -1.24 -0.38 -9.41
C PHE A 100 -1.91 -1.75 -9.59
N VAL A 101 -1.14 -2.76 -10.00
CA VAL A 101 -1.66 -4.12 -10.17
C VAL A 101 -2.13 -4.69 -8.84
N ALA A 102 -1.34 -4.56 -7.78
CA ALA A 102 -1.72 -5.05 -6.45
C ALA A 102 -3.01 -4.37 -5.95
N SER A 103 -3.13 -3.06 -6.16
CA SER A 103 -4.32 -2.28 -5.80
C SER A 103 -5.58 -2.75 -6.53
N GLY A 104 -5.46 -2.95 -7.85
CA GLY A 104 -6.55 -3.47 -8.67
C GLY A 104 -6.99 -4.87 -8.23
N LEU A 105 -6.03 -5.73 -7.91
CA LEU A 105 -6.30 -7.09 -7.40
C LEU A 105 -7.00 -7.06 -6.03
N VAL A 106 -6.64 -6.13 -5.14
CA VAL A 106 -7.35 -5.95 -3.87
C VAL A 106 -8.80 -5.56 -4.11
N VAL A 107 -9.07 -4.54 -4.93
CA VAL A 107 -10.46 -4.11 -5.20
C VAL A 107 -11.26 -5.25 -5.82
N LEU A 108 -10.68 -5.99 -6.77
CA LEU A 108 -11.31 -7.17 -7.35
C LEU A 108 -11.62 -8.23 -6.29
N ALA A 109 -10.66 -8.54 -5.42
CA ALA A 109 -10.85 -9.47 -4.30
C ALA A 109 -11.98 -9.03 -3.36
N LEU A 110 -12.07 -7.72 -3.04
CA LEU A 110 -13.14 -7.19 -2.21
C LEU A 110 -14.52 -7.32 -2.88
N ILE A 111 -14.62 -7.07 -4.19
CA ILE A 111 -15.87 -7.26 -4.95
C ILE A 111 -16.32 -8.72 -4.92
N LEU A 112 -15.38 -9.65 -5.04
CA LEU A 112 -15.68 -11.08 -5.16
C LEU A 112 -15.95 -11.77 -3.81
N TRP A 113 -15.33 -11.30 -2.72
CA TRP A 113 -15.32 -12.04 -1.45
C TRP A 113 -16.00 -11.34 -0.27
N LEU A 114 -16.28 -10.03 -0.34
CA LEU A 114 -16.98 -9.38 0.76
C LEU A 114 -18.45 -9.82 0.84
N PRO A 115 -18.97 -10.10 2.05
CA PRO A 115 -20.37 -10.49 2.20
C PRO A 115 -21.28 -9.29 1.88
N HIS A 116 -22.26 -9.51 1.00
CA HIS A 116 -23.22 -8.48 0.60
C HIS A 116 -24.17 -8.10 1.74
N GLY A 117 -24.70 -6.87 1.69
CA GLY A 117 -25.69 -6.37 2.66
C GLY A 117 -25.12 -5.86 3.99
N HIS A 118 -23.82 -5.98 4.23
CA HIS A 118 -23.16 -5.39 5.41
C HIS A 118 -22.66 -3.97 5.12
N LEU A 119 -22.92 -3.05 6.06
CA LEU A 119 -22.36 -1.69 6.02
C LEU A 119 -20.83 -1.72 5.91
N ALA A 120 -20.17 -2.60 6.68
CA ALA A 120 -18.72 -2.78 6.62
C ALA A 120 -18.23 -3.07 5.20
N SER A 121 -18.96 -3.90 4.45
CA SER A 121 -18.59 -4.29 3.08
C SER A 121 -18.72 -3.13 2.13
N THR A 122 -19.82 -2.37 2.22
CA THR A 122 -20.02 -1.16 1.42
C THR A 122 -18.92 -0.13 1.69
N LEU A 123 -18.64 0.15 2.96
CA LEU A 123 -17.60 1.12 3.33
C LEU A 123 -16.21 0.65 2.89
N ALA A 124 -15.86 -0.60 3.12
CA ALA A 124 -14.58 -1.17 2.71
C ALA A 124 -14.38 -1.05 1.20
N LEU A 125 -15.40 -1.39 0.40
CA LEU A 125 -15.33 -1.31 -1.06
C LEU A 125 -15.22 0.13 -1.55
N VAL A 126 -16.09 1.03 -1.05
CA VAL A 126 -16.09 2.45 -1.45
C VAL A 126 -14.77 3.12 -1.11
N PHE A 127 -14.30 3.00 0.14
CA PHE A 127 -13.07 3.67 0.56
C PHE A 127 -11.82 3.04 -0.05
N SER A 128 -11.80 1.72 -0.29
CA SER A 128 -10.69 1.10 -1.04
C SER A 128 -10.68 1.59 -2.49
N GLY A 129 -11.85 1.67 -3.14
CA GLY A 129 -11.97 2.22 -4.49
C GLY A 129 -11.52 3.68 -4.58
N LEU A 130 -11.93 4.52 -3.63
CA LEU A 130 -11.46 5.91 -3.52
C LEU A 130 -9.95 5.99 -3.26
N GLY A 131 -9.40 5.11 -2.42
CA GLY A 131 -7.96 5.00 -2.18
C GLY A 131 -7.20 4.67 -3.47
N VAL A 132 -7.66 3.67 -4.23
CA VAL A 132 -7.07 3.34 -5.54
C VAL A 132 -7.17 4.51 -6.50
N LEU A 133 -8.32 5.18 -6.58
CA LEU A 133 -8.47 6.38 -7.40
C LEU A 133 -7.49 7.48 -6.99
N ALA A 134 -7.32 7.71 -5.68
CA ALA A 134 -6.36 8.68 -5.17
C ALA A 134 -4.92 8.32 -5.57
N THR A 135 -4.51 7.04 -5.43
CA THR A 135 -3.18 6.60 -5.88
C THR A 135 -2.98 6.81 -7.37
N LEU A 136 -3.98 6.52 -8.20
CA LEU A 136 -3.90 6.80 -9.64
C LEU A 136 -3.76 8.30 -9.91
N VAL A 137 -4.54 9.15 -9.25
CA VAL A 137 -4.44 10.61 -9.46
C VAL A 137 -3.07 11.16 -9.03
N ILE A 138 -2.51 10.65 -7.93
CA ILE A 138 -1.25 11.15 -7.36
C ILE A 138 -0.03 10.57 -8.09
N GLU A 139 -0.01 9.27 -8.35
CA GLU A 139 1.20 8.57 -8.81
C GLU A 139 1.23 8.31 -10.31
N PHE A 140 0.07 8.15 -10.96
CA PHE A 140 0.03 7.89 -12.40
C PHE A 140 0.67 9.01 -13.23
N PRO A 141 0.51 10.31 -12.91
CA PRO A 141 1.19 11.37 -13.64
C PRO A 141 2.72 11.22 -13.61
N GLU A 142 3.30 10.87 -12.45
CA GLU A 142 4.74 10.64 -12.33
C GLU A 142 5.18 9.41 -13.12
N PHE A 143 4.46 8.30 -12.97
CA PHE A 143 4.67 7.07 -13.74
C PHE A 143 4.69 7.35 -15.25
N TRP A 144 3.66 8.03 -15.75
CA TRP A 144 3.51 8.36 -17.16
C TRP A 144 4.61 9.29 -17.67
N ARG A 145 5.03 10.25 -16.83
CA ARG A 145 6.13 11.18 -17.13
C ARG A 145 7.45 10.41 -17.31
N VAL A 146 7.79 9.52 -16.37
CA VAL A 146 9.02 8.70 -16.45
C VAL A 146 8.95 7.69 -17.60
N LEU A 147 7.78 7.09 -17.85
CA LEU A 147 7.58 6.19 -18.98
C LEU A 147 7.85 6.88 -20.33
N ARG A 148 7.58 8.18 -20.43
CA ARG A 148 7.90 9.03 -21.61
C ARG A 148 9.33 9.56 -21.63
N GLY A 149 10.21 9.06 -20.76
CA GLY A 149 11.64 9.39 -20.76
C GLY A 149 12.04 10.59 -19.90
N ALA A 150 11.14 11.09 -19.05
CA ALA A 150 11.52 12.15 -18.11
C ALA A 150 12.39 11.62 -16.95
N PRO A 151 13.11 12.51 -16.24
CA PRO A 151 13.91 12.13 -15.09
C PRO A 151 13.09 11.52 -13.95
N LEU A 152 13.72 10.62 -13.20
CA LEU A 152 13.13 10.02 -12.00
C LEU A 152 12.70 11.10 -11.00
N PRO A 153 11.55 10.91 -10.32
CA PRO A 153 11.05 11.87 -9.33
C PRO A 153 11.94 11.93 -8.08
N ALA A 154 11.74 12.97 -7.27
CA ALA A 154 12.36 13.15 -5.97
C ALA A 154 11.27 13.40 -4.91
N GLY A 155 11.57 13.16 -3.62
CA GLY A 155 10.58 13.30 -2.54
C GLY A 155 10.76 12.27 -1.43
N ALA A 156 9.79 12.22 -0.52
CA ALA A 156 9.86 11.39 0.69
C ALA A 156 10.00 9.87 0.40
N ALA A 157 9.37 9.39 -0.68
CA ALA A 157 9.46 8.01 -1.12
C ALA A 157 10.79 7.67 -1.83
N TYR A 158 11.65 8.65 -2.07
CA TYR A 158 12.87 8.51 -2.86
C TYR A 158 14.12 8.85 -2.05
N VAL A 159 15.26 8.25 -2.41
CA VAL A 159 16.59 8.63 -1.94
C VAL A 159 17.41 9.07 -3.16
N SER A 160 17.94 10.29 -3.13
CA SER A 160 18.89 10.82 -4.10
C SER A 160 20.22 11.12 -3.40
N SER A 161 21.33 11.03 -4.14
CA SER A 161 22.69 11.27 -3.65
C SER A 161 22.91 12.68 -3.06
N ASP A 162 22.10 13.65 -3.48
CA ASP A 162 22.19 15.04 -3.04
C ASP A 162 21.72 15.26 -1.60
N ALA A 163 21.02 14.29 -0.99
CA ALA A 163 20.56 14.37 0.40
C ALA A 163 21.65 13.97 1.43
N SER A 164 22.83 13.55 0.98
CA SER A 164 23.93 13.08 1.85
C SER A 164 25.02 14.12 2.11
N SER A 165 24.91 15.34 1.57
CA SER A 165 25.91 16.40 1.76
C SER A 165 25.64 17.36 2.92
N ASP A 166 24.47 17.32 3.56
CA ASP A 166 24.06 18.34 4.56
C ASP A 166 24.17 17.90 6.04
N SER A 167 24.94 16.86 6.34
CA SER A 167 25.22 16.47 7.74
C SER A 167 26.70 16.17 7.99
N ARG A 168 27.57 17.14 7.74
CA ARG A 168 28.92 17.20 8.34
C ARG A 168 29.05 18.42 9.23
#